data_AF-A0AAC8YRS1-F1
#
_entry.id   AF-A0AAC8YRS1-F1
#
_cell.length_a   1.000
_cell.length_b   1.000
_cell.length_c   1.000
_cell.angle_alpha   90.00
_cell.angle_beta   90.00
_cell.angle_gamma   90.00
#
_symmetry.space_group_name_H-M   'P 1'
#
loop_
_entity.id
_entity.type
_entity.pdbx_description
1 polymer ?
#
loop_
_entity_poly.entity_id
_entity_poly.type
_entity_poly.pdbx_seq_one_letter_code
_entity_poly.pdbx_strand_id
1 'polypeptide(L)'
;MFRSVLSTFALVLSTLLVAPAAASAAETPPATAQQALEQLLPSSVFRPGMSLEELEEVIAARFSDWQREDRTRALNNRKDIELSPEARSSYLHKVVIAGADKVAGRSFQYDFALTSPLSGARVYSIVHTVEAAKSELIARNDWDRALRARWGDEHGWLRTDTRLRATYFFDARWLPVENRGEKCIAIYPALVRLDEKTVDQVAATSQLLQTTGCSFSRDSFLTLRDGVAARSTFYTIDFRLQVDDVSKRVSFGLR
;
A
#
# COMPACT_ATOMS: atom_id res chain seq x y z
N MET A 1 2.89 -89.02 -17.47
CA MET A 1 3.03 -88.34 -18.78
C MET A 1 2.34 -86.99 -18.69
N PHE A 2 3.12 -85.93 -18.88
CA PHE A 2 2.71 -84.53 -18.80
C PHE A 2 1.68 -84.17 -19.88
N ARG A 3 0.69 -83.33 -19.54
CA ARG A 3 0.28 -82.20 -20.39
C ARG A 3 -0.51 -81.17 -19.58
N SER A 4 0.04 -79.96 -19.61
CA SER A 4 -0.40 -78.72 -19.00
C SER A 4 -1.68 -78.16 -19.60
N VAL A 5 -2.46 -77.43 -18.80
CA VAL A 5 -3.18 -76.22 -19.27
C VAL A 5 -3.10 -75.17 -18.16
N LEU A 6 -2.34 -74.09 -18.43
CA LEU A 6 -2.39 -72.83 -17.70
C LEU A 6 -3.75 -72.17 -17.92
N SER A 7 -4.32 -71.57 -16.87
CA SER A 7 -5.35 -70.54 -17.03
C SER A 7 -5.06 -69.41 -16.06
N THR A 8 -4.69 -68.29 -16.67
CA THR A 8 -4.23 -67.03 -16.09
C THR A 8 -5.43 -66.27 -15.51
N PHE A 9 -5.37 -65.94 -14.22
CA PHE A 9 -6.29 -64.99 -13.59
C PHE A 9 -5.95 -63.56 -14.04
N ALA A 10 -6.91 -62.86 -14.64
CA ALA A 10 -6.82 -61.44 -14.91
C ALA A 10 -7.23 -60.65 -13.67
N LEU A 11 -6.29 -59.92 -13.07
CA LEU A 11 -6.54 -58.98 -11.98
C LEU A 11 -6.91 -57.62 -12.61
N VAL A 12 -8.14 -57.16 -12.43
CA VAL A 12 -8.57 -55.82 -12.83
C VAL A 12 -8.11 -54.85 -11.75
N LEU A 13 -7.05 -54.10 -12.03
CA LEU A 13 -6.55 -53.03 -11.18
C LEU A 13 -7.32 -51.74 -11.54
N SER A 14 -8.32 -51.38 -10.73
CA SER A 14 -9.03 -50.12 -10.83
C SER A 14 -8.13 -48.97 -10.37
N THR A 15 -7.41 -48.34 -11.29
CA THR A 15 -6.73 -47.07 -11.04
C THR A 15 -7.75 -45.94 -10.95
N LEU A 16 -8.06 -45.52 -9.73
CA LEU A 16 -8.64 -44.21 -9.46
C LEU A 16 -7.67 -43.13 -9.96
N LEU A 17 -7.96 -42.55 -11.11
CA LEU A 17 -7.35 -41.29 -11.55
C LEU A 17 -7.83 -40.19 -10.60
N VAL A 18 -7.01 -39.89 -9.59
CA VAL A 18 -7.05 -38.58 -8.93
C VAL A 18 -6.48 -37.59 -9.94
N ALA A 19 -7.35 -36.90 -10.66
CA ALA A 19 -6.95 -35.77 -11.48
C ALA A 19 -6.30 -34.73 -10.55
N PRO A 20 -5.05 -34.31 -10.80
CA PRO A 20 -4.51 -33.18 -10.08
C PRO A 20 -5.36 -31.97 -10.45
N ALA A 21 -5.96 -31.32 -9.44
CA ALA A 21 -6.58 -30.02 -9.63
C ALA A 21 -5.53 -29.12 -10.29
N ALA A 22 -5.80 -28.72 -11.54
CA ALA A 22 -4.98 -27.75 -12.24
C ALA A 22 -4.98 -26.48 -11.38
N ALA A 23 -3.90 -26.26 -10.65
CA ALA A 23 -3.58 -24.94 -10.16
C ALA A 23 -3.58 -24.05 -11.41
N SER A 24 -4.56 -23.15 -11.49
CA SER A 24 -4.62 -22.12 -12.53
C SER A 24 -3.24 -21.51 -12.66
N ALA A 25 -2.54 -21.82 -13.75
CA ALA A 25 -1.30 -21.15 -14.07
C ALA A 25 -1.68 -19.69 -14.26
N ALA A 26 -1.30 -18.83 -13.33
CA ALA A 26 -1.48 -17.40 -13.48
C ALA A 26 -0.81 -17.00 -14.80
N GLU A 27 -1.61 -16.71 -15.83
CA GLU A 27 -1.11 -16.24 -17.11
C GLU A 27 -0.20 -15.04 -16.87
N THR A 28 1.04 -15.13 -17.34
CA THR A 28 1.98 -14.01 -17.25
C THR A 28 1.35 -12.80 -17.97
N PRO A 29 1.19 -11.65 -17.30
CA PRO A 29 0.59 -10.48 -17.94
C PRO A 29 1.41 -10.07 -19.16
N PRO A 30 0.77 -9.56 -20.23
CA PRO A 30 1.49 -9.04 -21.38
C PRO A 30 2.44 -7.91 -20.94
N ALA A 31 3.60 -7.78 -21.59
CA ALA A 31 4.62 -6.79 -21.20
C ALA A 31 4.07 -5.34 -21.15
N THR A 32 3.07 -5.06 -21.99
CA THR A 32 2.33 -3.79 -22.02
C THR A 32 1.57 -3.51 -20.73
N ALA A 33 0.99 -4.53 -20.08
CA ALA A 33 0.30 -4.39 -18.79
C ALA A 33 1.26 -4.03 -17.66
N GLN A 34 2.44 -4.65 -17.63
CA GLN A 34 3.46 -4.32 -16.61
C GLN A 34 3.97 -2.89 -16.81
N GLN A 35 4.26 -2.50 -18.05
CA GLN A 35 4.69 -1.14 -18.37
C GLN A 35 3.62 -0.10 -18.00
N ALA A 36 2.34 -0.39 -18.26
CA ALA A 36 1.24 0.47 -17.86
C ALA A 36 1.15 0.58 -16.33
N LEU A 37 1.31 -0.53 -15.59
CA LEU A 37 1.33 -0.51 -14.13
C LEU A 37 2.48 0.35 -13.58
N GLU A 38 3.70 0.25 -14.11
CA GLU A 38 4.84 1.05 -13.64
C GLU A 38 4.57 2.57 -13.72
N GLN A 39 3.78 3.02 -14.71
CA GLN A 39 3.42 4.44 -14.84
C GLN A 39 2.45 4.91 -13.75
N LEU A 40 1.76 4.00 -13.07
CA LEU A 40 0.82 4.28 -12.00
C LEU A 40 1.45 4.18 -10.61
N LEU A 41 2.56 3.46 -10.50
CA LEU A 41 3.28 3.31 -9.24
C LEU A 41 4.05 4.58 -8.88
N PRO A 42 4.25 4.86 -7.59
CA PRO A 42 5.14 5.93 -7.15
C PRO A 42 6.55 5.73 -7.72
N SER A 43 7.20 6.83 -8.10
CA SER A 43 8.59 6.81 -8.53
C SER A 43 9.49 6.20 -7.45
N SER A 44 10.43 5.35 -7.85
CA SER A 44 11.34 4.63 -6.94
C SER A 44 12.31 5.53 -6.18
N VAL A 45 12.43 6.80 -6.57
CA VAL A 45 13.22 7.80 -5.83
C VAL A 45 12.58 8.19 -4.51
N PHE A 46 11.27 8.02 -4.39
CA PHE A 46 10.55 8.28 -3.15
C PHE A 46 10.39 6.99 -2.37
N ARG A 47 10.76 7.02 -1.09
CA ARG A 47 10.67 5.88 -0.17
C ARG A 47 10.22 6.35 1.21
N PRO A 48 9.43 5.54 1.94
CA PRO A 48 9.21 5.78 3.36
C PRO A 48 10.55 5.85 4.11
N GLY A 49 10.60 6.66 5.17
CA GLY A 49 11.78 6.91 5.99
C GLY A 49 12.68 8.05 5.52
N MET A 50 12.48 8.60 4.31
CA MET A 50 13.21 9.79 3.85
C MET A 50 13.05 10.95 4.83
N SER A 51 14.12 11.65 5.12
CA SER A 51 14.05 12.94 5.83
C SER A 51 13.38 14.00 4.96
N LEU A 52 12.95 15.11 5.58
CA LEU A 52 12.48 16.28 4.84
C LEU A 52 13.54 16.81 3.87
N GLU A 53 14.80 16.88 4.32
CA GLU A 53 15.94 17.34 3.48
C GLU A 53 16.13 16.44 2.26
N GLU A 54 16.19 15.11 2.44
CA GLU A 54 16.29 14.16 1.32
C GLU A 54 15.10 14.30 0.34
N LEU A 55 13.89 14.51 0.87
CA LEU A 55 12.70 14.72 0.04
C LEU A 55 12.82 16.00 -0.79
N GLU A 56 13.26 17.10 -0.17
CA GLU A 56 13.40 18.40 -0.82
C GLU A 56 14.48 18.38 -1.90
N GLU A 57 15.60 17.71 -1.66
CA GLU A 57 16.65 17.49 -2.66
C GLU A 57 16.11 16.75 -3.89
N VAL A 58 15.36 15.66 -3.68
CA VAL A 58 14.78 14.88 -4.79
C VAL A 58 13.75 15.71 -5.58
N ILE A 59 12.90 16.48 -4.88
CA ILE A 59 11.92 17.37 -5.52
C ILE A 59 12.65 18.43 -6.36
N ALA A 60 13.63 19.12 -5.79
CA ALA A 60 14.38 20.15 -6.48
C ALA A 60 15.16 19.60 -7.68
N ALA A 61 15.69 18.38 -7.60
CA ALA A 61 16.48 17.79 -8.67
C ALA A 61 15.64 17.25 -9.85
N ARG A 62 14.43 16.74 -9.59
CA ARG A 62 13.65 15.96 -10.59
C ARG A 62 12.25 16.49 -10.88
N PHE A 63 11.73 17.36 -10.03
CA PHE A 63 10.35 17.86 -10.07
C PHE A 63 10.33 19.39 -9.84
N SER A 64 11.37 20.11 -10.28
CA SER A 64 11.54 21.54 -10.03
C SER A 64 10.51 22.43 -10.72
N ASP A 65 9.87 21.92 -11.77
CA ASP A 65 8.79 22.57 -12.51
C ASP A 65 7.39 22.22 -11.98
N TRP A 66 7.28 21.36 -10.96
CA TRP A 66 6.01 20.97 -10.36
C TRP A 66 5.56 22.00 -9.32
N GLN A 67 4.25 22.17 -9.18
CA GLN A 67 3.68 23.01 -8.12
C GLN A 67 3.83 22.32 -6.77
N ARG A 68 4.14 23.09 -5.72
CA ARG A 68 4.27 22.61 -4.34
C ARG A 68 3.24 23.28 -3.43
N GLU A 69 2.62 22.50 -2.56
CA GLU A 69 1.77 22.95 -1.46
C GLU A 69 2.19 22.26 -0.16
N ASP A 70 2.33 23.04 0.91
CA ASP A 70 2.71 22.56 2.23
C ASP A 70 1.52 22.68 3.19
N ARG A 71 1.28 21.65 4.02
CA ARG A 71 0.23 21.66 5.05
C ARG A 71 0.80 21.38 6.42
N THR A 72 0.30 22.14 7.39
CA THR A 72 0.67 21.99 8.80
C THR A 72 -0.47 21.38 9.61
N ARG A 73 -0.14 20.87 10.80
CA ARG A 73 -1.12 20.43 11.81
C ARG A 73 -0.56 20.60 13.21
N ALA A 74 -1.41 20.53 14.23
CA ALA A 74 -0.96 20.56 15.62
C ALA A 74 -0.14 19.31 15.98
N LEU A 75 0.90 19.54 16.80
CA LEU A 75 1.83 18.53 17.27
C LEU A 75 1.09 17.45 18.07
N ASN A 76 0.36 17.80 19.12
CA ASN A 76 -0.50 16.89 19.87
C ASN A 76 -1.97 17.25 19.62
N ASN A 77 -2.80 16.27 19.24
CA ASN A 77 -4.21 16.47 18.90
C ASN A 77 -5.16 15.87 19.95
N ARG A 78 -4.65 15.46 21.12
CA ARG A 78 -5.48 14.98 22.22
C ARG A 78 -6.45 16.06 22.70
N LYS A 79 -7.70 15.66 22.88
CA LYS A 79 -8.83 16.52 23.29
C LYS A 79 -9.33 16.22 24.69
N ASP A 80 -8.89 15.12 25.27
CA ASP A 80 -9.32 14.62 26.58
C ASP A 80 -8.55 15.26 27.75
N ILE A 81 -7.51 16.05 27.45
CA ILE A 81 -6.67 16.73 28.43
C ILE A 81 -6.33 18.16 27.99
N GLU A 82 -5.98 18.98 28.96
CA GLU A 82 -5.34 20.26 28.67
C GLU A 82 -3.89 20.04 28.27
N LEU A 83 -3.48 20.68 27.18
CA LEU A 83 -2.13 20.57 26.62
C LEU A 83 -1.41 21.90 26.77
N SER A 84 -0.09 21.82 27.02
CA SER A 84 0.74 23.02 27.00
C SER A 84 0.71 23.71 25.63
N PRO A 85 1.00 25.03 25.55
CA PRO A 85 1.08 25.74 24.27
C PRO A 85 2.04 25.09 23.28
N GLU A 86 3.18 24.59 23.76
CA GLU A 86 4.21 23.93 22.94
C GLU A 86 3.67 22.64 22.31
N ALA A 87 2.87 21.86 23.04
CA ALA A 87 2.23 20.65 22.51
C ALA A 87 1.12 20.95 21.49
N ARG A 88 0.62 22.18 21.44
CA ARG A 88 -0.35 22.63 20.43
C ARG A 88 0.30 23.32 19.23
N SER A 89 1.61 23.54 19.26
CA SER A 89 2.35 24.16 18.16
C SER A 89 2.13 23.40 16.85
N SER A 90 2.09 24.13 15.74
CA SER A 90 1.95 23.52 14.43
C SER A 90 3.29 22.99 13.93
N TYR A 91 3.24 21.94 13.12
CA TYR A 91 4.40 21.43 12.41
C TYR A 91 4.01 21.08 10.97
N LEU A 92 5.00 21.10 10.07
CA LEU A 92 4.84 20.65 8.68
C LEU A 92 4.53 19.15 8.66
N HIS A 93 3.32 18.80 8.25
CA HIS A 93 2.84 17.41 8.24
C HIS A 93 2.68 16.86 6.83
N LYS A 94 2.47 17.71 5.83
CA LYS A 94 2.35 17.25 4.45
C LYS A 94 3.09 18.17 3.50
N VAL A 95 3.79 17.56 2.54
CA VAL A 95 4.27 18.21 1.33
C VAL A 95 3.50 17.59 0.17
N VAL A 96 2.94 18.41 -0.70
CA VAL A 96 2.22 18.00 -1.91
C VAL A 96 2.97 18.57 -3.11
N ILE A 97 3.23 17.74 -4.12
CA ILE A 97 3.70 18.21 -5.42
C ILE A 97 2.76 17.76 -6.54
N ALA A 98 2.56 18.61 -7.55
CA ALA A 98 1.69 18.30 -8.66
C ALA A 98 2.27 18.78 -10.00
N GLY A 99 2.11 17.97 -11.03
CA GLY A 99 2.57 18.25 -12.39
C GLY A 99 1.62 17.67 -13.43
N ALA A 100 1.89 17.97 -14.70
CA ALA A 100 1.08 17.47 -15.80
C ALA A 100 1.90 17.18 -17.05
N ASP A 101 1.60 16.06 -17.69
CA ASP A 101 2.01 15.78 -19.06
C ASP A 101 0.87 16.23 -20.00
N LYS A 102 1.06 17.40 -20.61
CA LYS A 102 0.08 17.98 -21.53
C LYS A 102 -0.04 17.20 -22.84
N VAL A 103 1.01 16.47 -23.25
CA VAL A 103 1.02 15.70 -24.49
C VAL A 103 0.19 14.42 -24.30
N ALA A 104 0.42 13.70 -23.21
CA ALA A 104 -0.37 12.51 -22.87
C ALA A 104 -1.75 12.82 -22.26
N GLY A 105 -1.99 14.08 -21.90
CA GLY A 105 -3.22 14.53 -21.25
C GLY A 105 -3.40 13.93 -19.85
N ARG A 106 -2.32 13.89 -19.06
CA ARG A 106 -2.26 13.28 -17.73
C ARG A 106 -1.83 14.29 -16.67
N SER A 107 -2.40 14.19 -15.47
CA SER A 107 -1.92 14.90 -14.29
C SER A 107 -1.39 13.92 -13.26
N PHE A 108 -0.42 14.39 -12.49
CA PHE A 108 0.29 13.62 -11.48
C PHE A 108 0.31 14.42 -10.18
N GLN A 109 0.13 13.75 -9.05
CA GLN A 109 0.23 14.35 -7.73
C GLN A 109 0.89 13.38 -6.76
N TYR A 110 1.83 13.88 -5.97
CA TYR A 110 2.34 13.18 -4.80
C TYR A 110 1.92 13.91 -3.53
N ASP A 111 1.42 13.17 -2.54
CA ASP A 111 1.26 13.64 -1.17
C ASP A 111 2.21 12.87 -0.25
N PHE A 112 3.13 13.59 0.40
CA PHE A 112 4.06 13.04 1.38
C PHE A 112 3.61 13.42 2.78
N ALA A 113 3.17 12.46 3.60
CA ALA A 113 2.91 12.70 5.01
C ALA A 113 4.18 12.48 5.84
N LEU A 114 4.48 13.45 6.69
CA LEU A 114 5.68 13.52 7.50
C LEU A 114 5.37 13.26 8.98
N THR A 115 6.26 12.56 9.67
CA THR A 115 6.27 12.51 11.13
C THR A 115 6.55 13.89 11.69
N SER A 116 6.25 14.09 12.98
CA SER A 116 6.58 15.35 13.63
C SER A 116 8.10 15.59 13.77
N PRO A 117 8.51 16.83 14.12
CA PRO A 117 9.89 17.15 14.49
C PRO A 117 10.42 16.29 15.65
N LEU A 118 9.56 15.82 16.57
CA LEU A 118 9.94 14.90 17.67
C LEU A 118 10.47 13.54 17.16
N SER A 119 10.18 13.23 15.89
CA SER A 119 10.58 12.00 15.21
C SER A 119 11.50 12.27 14.01
N GLY A 120 11.97 13.51 13.86
CA GLY A 120 12.92 13.90 12.81
C GLY A 120 12.29 14.12 11.43
N ALA A 121 11.00 14.48 11.35
CA ALA A 121 10.33 14.91 10.12
C ALA A 121 10.55 13.96 8.92
N ARG A 122 10.19 12.69 9.08
CA ARG A 122 10.39 11.62 8.09
C ARG A 122 9.10 11.26 7.36
N VAL A 123 9.21 10.92 6.08
CA VAL A 123 8.07 10.46 5.26
C VAL A 123 7.59 9.10 5.76
N TYR A 124 6.34 9.00 6.22
CA TYR A 124 5.71 7.71 6.56
C TYR A 124 4.61 7.30 5.59
N SER A 125 4.08 8.23 4.80
CA SER A 125 3.07 7.93 3.78
C SER A 125 3.40 8.65 2.49
N ILE A 126 3.33 7.92 1.39
CA ILE A 126 3.43 8.44 0.02
C ILE A 126 2.13 8.08 -0.69
N VAL A 127 1.41 9.09 -1.17
CA VAL A 127 0.25 8.88 -2.03
C VAL A 127 0.58 9.40 -3.41
N HIS A 128 0.51 8.57 -4.44
CA HIS A 128 0.70 8.96 -5.83
C HIS A 128 -0.65 8.88 -6.55
N THR A 129 -1.11 9.98 -7.14
CA THR A 129 -2.31 10.01 -7.97
C THR A 129 -1.93 10.30 -9.41
N VAL A 130 -2.48 9.51 -10.33
CA VAL A 130 -2.42 9.73 -11.77
C VAL A 130 -3.85 9.84 -12.28
N GLU A 131 -4.16 10.93 -12.98
CA GLU A 131 -5.45 11.12 -13.65
C GLU A 131 -5.23 11.34 -15.14
N ALA A 132 -6.11 10.78 -15.96
CA ALA A 132 -6.10 10.98 -17.40
C ALA A 132 -7.37 11.72 -17.85
N ALA A 133 -7.17 12.81 -18.58
CA ALA A 133 -8.27 13.64 -19.10
C ALA A 133 -8.89 13.04 -20.38
N LYS A 134 -8.06 12.41 -21.22
CA LYS A 134 -8.42 11.94 -22.57
C LYS A 134 -7.94 10.52 -22.89
N SER A 135 -7.06 9.95 -22.07
CA SER A 135 -6.43 8.66 -22.30
C SER A 135 -6.84 7.63 -21.25
N GLU A 136 -6.71 6.37 -21.63
CA GLU A 136 -6.92 5.23 -20.76
C GLU A 136 -5.60 4.91 -20.04
N LEU A 137 -5.62 4.74 -18.71
CA LEU A 137 -4.41 4.46 -17.93
C LEU A 137 -4.03 2.98 -18.01
N ILE A 138 -4.97 2.10 -17.67
CA ILE A 138 -4.80 0.65 -17.67
C ILE A 138 -6.18 -0.01 -17.66
N ALA A 139 -6.35 -1.09 -18.42
CA ALA A 139 -7.56 -1.90 -18.37
C ALA A 139 -7.67 -2.65 -17.03
N ARG A 140 -8.90 -2.85 -16.54
CA ARG A 140 -9.15 -3.58 -15.28
C ARG A 140 -8.40 -4.91 -15.16
N ASN A 141 -8.46 -5.73 -16.21
CA ASN A 141 -7.86 -7.07 -16.19
C ASN A 141 -6.32 -7.01 -16.22
N ASP A 142 -5.75 -6.03 -16.93
CA ASP A 142 -4.30 -5.83 -16.96
C ASP A 142 -3.76 -5.37 -15.62
N TRP A 143 -4.48 -4.46 -14.96
CA TRP A 143 -4.15 -4.00 -13.61
C TRP A 143 -4.15 -5.14 -12.59
N ASP A 144 -5.21 -5.97 -12.58
CA ASP A 144 -5.34 -7.10 -11.64
C ASP A 144 -4.22 -8.13 -11.86
N ARG A 145 -3.95 -8.50 -13.12
CA ARG A 145 -2.86 -9.43 -13.45
C ARG A 145 -1.49 -8.89 -13.12
N ALA A 146 -1.20 -7.63 -13.46
CA ALA A 146 0.11 -7.02 -13.23
C ALA A 146 0.40 -6.88 -11.72
N LEU A 147 -0.59 -6.48 -10.92
CA LEU A 147 -0.43 -6.43 -9.47
C LEU A 147 -0.24 -7.82 -8.86
N ARG A 148 -1.03 -8.81 -9.30
CA ARG A 148 -0.91 -10.20 -8.84
C ARG A 148 0.44 -10.81 -9.19
N ALA A 149 0.95 -10.55 -10.39
CA ALA A 149 2.28 -10.99 -10.80
C ALA A 149 3.39 -10.36 -9.94
N ARG A 150 3.18 -9.12 -9.46
CA ARG A 150 4.19 -8.39 -8.69
C ARG A 150 4.22 -8.75 -7.21
N TRP A 151 3.05 -8.86 -6.57
CA TRP A 151 2.96 -8.99 -5.11
C TRP A 151 2.14 -10.21 -4.64
N GLY A 152 1.72 -11.07 -5.57
CA GLY A 152 0.89 -12.22 -5.26
C GLY A 152 -0.58 -11.83 -5.06
N ASP A 153 -1.30 -12.67 -4.34
CA ASP A 153 -2.72 -12.42 -4.05
C ASP A 153 -2.89 -11.23 -3.09
N GLU A 154 -3.80 -10.33 -3.44
CA GLU A 154 -4.20 -9.22 -2.58
C GLU A 154 -5.02 -9.70 -1.37
N HIS A 155 -5.00 -8.94 -0.27
CA HIS A 155 -5.88 -9.17 0.87
C HIS A 155 -7.37 -9.08 0.47
N GLY A 156 -7.66 -8.13 -0.42
CA GLY A 156 -8.99 -7.82 -0.95
C GLY A 156 -9.57 -6.52 -0.37
N TRP A 157 -10.20 -5.71 -1.23
CA TRP A 157 -11.63 -5.36 -1.14
C TRP A 157 -11.98 -4.00 -1.78
N LEU A 158 -12.66 -4.10 -2.93
CA LEU A 158 -13.72 -3.28 -3.53
C LEU A 158 -13.60 -3.57 -5.03
N ARG A 159 -14.57 -4.28 -5.59
CA ARG A 159 -14.61 -4.55 -7.04
C ARG A 159 -16.02 -4.19 -7.52
N THR A 160 -16.18 -2.97 -8.01
CA THR A 160 -17.40 -2.50 -8.68
C THR A 160 -17.08 -2.15 -10.13
N ASP A 161 -18.09 -1.86 -10.93
CA ASP A 161 -17.91 -1.44 -12.32
C ASP A 161 -17.21 -0.09 -12.45
N THR A 162 -17.20 0.70 -11.38
CA THR A 162 -16.65 2.06 -11.35
C THR A 162 -15.42 2.21 -10.46
N ARG A 163 -15.12 1.23 -9.59
CA ARG A 163 -14.05 1.31 -8.60
C ARG A 163 -13.40 -0.03 -8.32
N LEU A 164 -12.08 -0.02 -8.23
CA LEU A 164 -11.28 -1.18 -7.84
C LEU A 164 -10.34 -0.80 -6.70
N ARG A 165 -10.08 -1.75 -5.80
CA ARG A 165 -9.06 -1.61 -4.77
C ARG A 165 -8.32 -2.93 -4.54
N ALA A 166 -7.00 -2.86 -4.45
CA ALA A 166 -6.13 -3.96 -4.08
C ALA A 166 -5.18 -3.51 -2.97
N THR A 167 -5.19 -4.23 -1.85
CA THR A 167 -4.36 -3.94 -0.67
C THR A 167 -3.38 -5.08 -0.44
N TYR A 168 -2.14 -4.72 -0.19
CA TYR A 168 -1.02 -5.62 0.07
C TYR A 168 -0.32 -5.20 1.35
N PHE A 169 0.08 -6.18 2.16
CA PHE A 169 0.81 -5.95 3.41
C PHE A 169 2.21 -6.53 3.32
N PHE A 170 3.16 -5.85 3.96
CA PHE A 170 4.57 -6.24 3.93
C PHE A 170 5.18 -6.27 5.33
N ASP A 171 6.12 -7.18 5.53
CA ASP A 171 6.96 -7.22 6.73
C ASP A 171 8.02 -6.11 6.72
N ALA A 172 8.84 -6.04 7.77
CA ALA A 172 9.91 -5.03 7.89
C ALA A 172 10.99 -5.13 6.78
N ARG A 173 11.04 -6.24 6.04
CA ARG A 173 11.98 -6.49 4.93
C ARG A 173 11.33 -6.23 3.56
N TRP A 174 10.13 -5.65 3.53
CA TRP A 174 9.35 -5.44 2.30
C TRP A 174 8.94 -6.74 1.59
N LEU A 175 8.85 -7.85 2.32
CA LEU A 175 8.32 -9.10 1.78
C LEU A 175 6.80 -9.16 2.00
N PRO A 176 6.01 -9.61 1.01
CA PRO A 176 4.58 -9.81 1.19
C PRO A 176 4.30 -10.70 2.40
N VAL A 177 3.34 -10.30 3.23
CA VAL A 177 2.89 -11.11 4.38
C VAL A 177 2.07 -12.29 3.87
N GLU A 178 2.34 -13.48 4.43
CA GLU A 178 1.62 -14.72 4.13
C GLU A 178 0.10 -14.60 4.32
N ASN A 179 -0.65 -15.54 3.72
CA ASN A 179 -2.12 -15.60 3.78
C ASN A 179 -2.76 -14.25 3.45
N ARG A 180 -2.21 -13.57 2.43
CA ARG A 180 -2.67 -12.27 1.94
C ARG A 180 -2.72 -11.19 3.03
N GLY A 181 -1.94 -11.34 4.10
CA GLY A 181 -1.93 -10.41 5.23
C GLY A 181 -3.25 -10.34 6.01
N GLU A 182 -4.05 -11.41 6.08
CA GLU A 182 -5.30 -11.44 6.88
C GLU A 182 -5.13 -10.97 8.33
N LYS A 183 -4.00 -11.31 8.96
CA LYS A 183 -3.68 -10.83 10.32
C LYS A 183 -3.50 -9.31 10.42
N CYS A 184 -3.23 -8.62 9.31
CA CYS A 184 -2.92 -7.19 9.28
C CYS A 184 -4.17 -6.29 9.28
N ILE A 185 -5.37 -6.84 9.01
CA ILE A 185 -6.61 -6.07 8.83
C ILE A 185 -6.92 -5.18 10.04
N ALA A 186 -6.70 -5.73 11.24
CA ALA A 186 -6.99 -5.06 12.50
C ALA A 186 -6.21 -3.74 12.68
N ILE A 187 -5.15 -3.51 11.89
CA ILE A 187 -4.33 -2.30 11.94
C ILE A 187 -5.14 -1.07 11.49
N TYR A 188 -5.93 -1.16 10.42
CA TYR A 188 -6.67 0.00 9.89
C TYR A 188 -7.61 0.65 10.92
N PRO A 189 -8.53 -0.08 11.59
CA PRO A 189 -9.34 0.52 12.65
C PRO A 189 -8.51 1.00 13.85
N ALA A 190 -7.38 0.36 14.14
CA ALA A 190 -6.47 0.82 15.19
C ALA A 190 -5.79 2.16 14.86
N LEU A 191 -5.57 2.49 13.58
CA LEU A 191 -4.97 3.75 13.14
C LEU A 191 -5.97 4.91 13.02
N VAL A 192 -7.28 4.67 13.05
CA VAL A 192 -8.29 5.72 12.94
C VAL A 192 -8.12 6.74 14.06
N ARG A 193 -7.87 8.01 13.69
CA ARG A 193 -7.65 9.15 14.60
C ARG A 193 -6.65 8.82 15.71
N LEU A 194 -5.60 8.05 15.38
CA LEU A 194 -4.60 7.60 16.34
C LEU A 194 -4.00 8.76 17.17
N ASP A 195 -3.85 9.92 16.56
CA ASP A 195 -3.32 11.15 17.15
C ASP A 195 -4.24 11.83 18.17
N GLU A 196 -5.49 11.40 18.25
CA GLU A 196 -6.45 11.86 19.26
C GLU A 196 -6.61 10.84 20.41
N LYS A 197 -5.94 9.70 20.33
CA LYS A 197 -6.03 8.62 21.33
C LYS A 197 -5.12 8.88 22.54
N THR A 198 -5.39 8.17 23.63
CA THR A 198 -4.54 8.19 24.83
C THR A 198 -3.23 7.43 24.61
N VAL A 199 -2.26 7.62 25.51
CA VAL A 199 -0.97 6.91 25.48
C VAL A 199 -1.17 5.38 25.44
N ASP A 200 -2.03 4.84 26.30
CA ASP A 200 -2.29 3.40 26.38
C ASP A 200 -2.93 2.84 25.09
N GLN A 201 -3.83 3.60 24.48
CA GLN A 201 -4.46 3.21 23.21
C GLN A 201 -3.47 3.21 22.05
N VAL A 202 -2.52 4.15 22.03
CA VAL A 202 -1.42 4.15 21.05
C VAL A 202 -0.45 3.00 21.32
N ALA A 203 -0.13 2.71 22.60
CA ALA A 203 0.69 1.57 22.99
C ALA A 203 0.06 0.24 22.56
N ALA A 204 -1.26 0.07 22.73
CA ALA A 204 -1.98 -1.11 22.24
C ALA A 204 -1.89 -1.24 20.71
N THR A 205 -1.91 -0.13 19.98
CA THR A 205 -1.72 -0.12 18.51
C THR A 205 -0.29 -0.52 18.13
N SER A 206 0.72 -0.05 18.87
CA SER A 206 2.11 -0.47 18.70
C SER A 206 2.28 -1.98 18.94
N GLN A 207 1.69 -2.51 20.02
CA GLN A 207 1.70 -3.94 20.31
C GLN A 207 1.03 -4.77 19.22
N LEU A 208 -0.07 -4.27 18.64
CA LEU A 208 -0.74 -4.90 17.50
C LEU A 208 0.19 -4.99 16.28
N LEU A 209 0.93 -3.92 15.96
CA LEU A 209 1.92 -3.95 14.88
C LEU A 209 3.02 -4.98 15.12
N GLN A 210 3.54 -5.06 16.35
CA GLN A 210 4.57 -6.04 16.72
C GLN A 210 4.05 -7.48 16.59
N THR A 211 2.83 -7.72 17.06
CA THR A 211 2.21 -9.06 17.07
C THR A 211 1.87 -9.53 15.65
N THR A 212 1.37 -8.64 14.80
CA THR A 212 1.01 -8.96 13.42
C THR A 212 2.25 -9.03 12.52
N GLY A 213 3.30 -8.28 12.83
CA GLY A 213 4.53 -8.20 12.02
C GLY A 213 4.35 -7.43 10.70
N CYS A 214 3.21 -6.76 10.51
CA CYS A 214 2.92 -6.00 9.30
C CYS A 214 3.44 -4.58 9.47
N SER A 215 4.54 -4.26 8.77
CA SER A 215 5.23 -2.97 8.90
C SER A 215 4.74 -1.96 7.87
N PHE A 216 4.41 -2.44 6.67
CA PHE A 216 3.98 -1.57 5.57
C PHE A 216 2.68 -2.05 4.94
N SER A 217 2.01 -1.11 4.27
CA SER A 217 0.97 -1.45 3.30
C SER A 217 1.18 -0.73 1.98
N ARG A 218 0.73 -1.38 0.91
CA ARG A 218 0.48 -0.73 -0.38
C ARG A 218 -0.98 -0.90 -0.76
N ASP A 219 -1.59 0.19 -1.18
CA ASP A 219 -2.98 0.21 -1.59
C ASP A 219 -3.09 0.82 -2.97
N SER A 220 -3.67 0.10 -3.92
CA SER A 220 -3.96 0.61 -5.26
C SER A 220 -5.45 0.76 -5.41
N PHE A 221 -5.91 2.00 -5.62
CA PHE A 221 -7.29 2.35 -5.87
C PHE A 221 -7.44 2.88 -7.30
N LEU A 222 -8.41 2.33 -8.04
CA LEU A 222 -8.77 2.82 -9.37
C LEU A 222 -10.19 3.36 -9.38
N THR A 223 -10.38 4.49 -10.08
CA THR A 223 -11.69 4.91 -10.58
C THR A 223 -11.75 4.57 -12.06
N LEU A 224 -12.78 3.81 -12.45
CA LEU A 224 -12.99 3.34 -13.81
C LEU A 224 -13.98 4.23 -14.57
N ARG A 225 -13.77 4.32 -15.88
CA ARG A 225 -14.72 4.80 -16.88
C ARG A 225 -14.71 3.77 -18.00
N ASP A 226 -15.88 3.21 -18.31
CA ASP A 226 -16.06 2.20 -19.37
C ASP A 226 -15.10 1.00 -19.28
N GLY A 227 -14.85 0.52 -18.04
CA GLY A 227 -13.99 -0.64 -17.78
C GLY A 227 -12.49 -0.34 -17.72
N VAL A 228 -12.10 0.92 -17.86
CA VAL A 228 -10.70 1.35 -17.93
C VAL A 228 -10.40 2.43 -16.90
N ALA A 229 -9.19 2.43 -16.33
CA ALA A 229 -8.82 3.38 -15.29
C ALA A 229 -8.70 4.82 -15.84
N ALA A 230 -9.51 5.73 -15.29
CA ALA A 230 -9.42 7.18 -15.52
C ALA A 230 -8.61 7.87 -14.43
N ARG A 231 -8.57 7.28 -13.23
CA ARG A 231 -7.75 7.71 -12.10
C ARG A 231 -7.17 6.52 -11.38
N SER A 232 -5.88 6.59 -11.06
CA SER A 232 -5.20 5.69 -10.14
C SER A 232 -4.73 6.48 -8.93
N THR A 233 -4.94 5.95 -7.73
CA THR A 233 -4.34 6.46 -6.51
C THR A 233 -3.63 5.31 -5.81
N PHE A 234 -2.34 5.46 -5.58
CA PHE A 234 -1.48 4.46 -4.98
C PHE A 234 -0.93 4.96 -3.64
N TYR A 235 -1.18 4.23 -2.57
CA TYR A 235 -0.70 4.52 -1.23
C TYR A 235 0.46 3.60 -0.89
N THR A 236 1.50 4.15 -0.28
CA THR A 236 2.56 3.40 0.41
C THR A 236 2.69 3.95 1.82
N ILE A 237 2.50 3.11 2.83
CA ILE A 237 2.45 3.52 4.24
C ILE A 237 3.43 2.69 5.05
N ASP A 238 4.21 3.35 5.91
CA ASP A 238 4.96 2.76 7.02
C ASP A 238 4.17 2.96 8.31
N PHE A 239 3.55 1.88 8.80
CA PHE A 239 2.72 1.92 9.99
C PHE A 239 3.53 2.17 11.25
N ARG A 240 4.74 1.60 11.31
CA ARG A 240 5.61 1.70 12.48
C ARG A 240 6.03 3.14 12.69
N LEU A 241 6.54 3.78 11.64
CA LEU A 241 6.99 5.16 11.70
C LEU A 241 5.85 6.11 12.10
N GLN A 242 4.63 5.87 11.62
CA GLN A 242 3.45 6.62 12.02
C GLN A 242 3.10 6.42 13.51
N VAL A 243 3.03 5.17 13.99
CA VAL A 243 2.65 4.86 15.37
C VAL A 243 3.71 5.35 16.37
N ASP A 244 4.99 5.16 16.05
CA ASP A 244 6.12 5.62 16.88
C ASP A 244 6.10 7.15 17.02
N ASP A 245 5.80 7.87 15.92
CA ASP A 245 5.63 9.33 15.97
C ASP A 245 4.46 9.75 16.84
N VAL A 246 3.30 9.13 16.65
CA VAL A 246 2.12 9.46 17.43
C VAL A 246 2.34 9.16 18.92
N SER A 247 3.02 8.08 19.27
CA SER A 247 3.35 7.74 20.67
C SER A 247 4.14 8.85 21.37
N LYS A 248 5.11 9.46 20.68
CA LYS A 248 5.86 10.60 21.22
C LYS A 248 4.97 11.84 21.36
N ARG A 249 4.14 12.10 20.34
CA ARG A 249 3.29 13.28 20.29
C ARG A 249 2.21 13.28 21.37
N VAL A 250 1.50 12.16 21.57
CA VAL A 250 0.43 12.06 22.58
C VAL A 250 0.95 12.15 24.02
N SER A 251 2.25 11.91 24.21
CA SER A 251 2.94 12.02 25.50
C SER A 251 3.60 13.39 25.70
N PHE A 252 3.61 14.24 24.67
CA PHE A 252 4.31 15.52 24.72
C PHE A 252 3.42 16.62 25.32
N GLY A 253 3.98 17.38 26.26
CA GLY A 253 3.31 18.48 26.95
C GLY A 253 2.13 18.06 27.83
N LEU A 254 2.14 16.81 28.29
CA LEU A 254 1.31 16.37 29.41
C LEU A 254 1.76 17.12 30.67
N ARG A 255 0.81 17.73 31.39
CA ARG A 255 1.03 18.36 32.69
C ARG A 255 0.47 17.48 33.80
#